data_AF-A0A484ZSD2-F1
#
_entry.id   AF-A0A484ZSD2-F1
#
_cell.length_a   1.000
_cell.length_b   1.000
_cell.length_c   1.000
_cell.angle_alpha   90.00
_cell.angle_beta   90.00
_cell.angle_gamma   90.00
#
_symmetry.space_group_name_H-M   'P 1'
#
loop_
_entity.id
_entity.type
_entity.pdbx_description
1 polymer ?
#
loop_
_entity_poly.entity_id
_entity_poly.type
_entity_poly.pdbx_seq_one_letter_code
_entity_poly.pdbx_strand_id
1 'polypeptide(L)'
;MQAWTIVRKAGYVPESVTLEHHMFGMMLGKDGKPFKTRSGGTIKLSDLLDEAIENADAKLHALIMDKNPDMSEDELRSVINAVWYRCGEIC
;
A
#
# COMPACT_ATOMS: atom_id res chain seq x y z
N MET A 1 17.29 8.15 19.76
CA MET A 1 16.42 7.25 20.57
C MET A 1 16.97 7.12 21.98
N GLN A 2 16.26 7.69 22.97
CA GLN A 2 16.70 7.69 24.36
C GLN A 2 16.72 6.27 24.98
N ALA A 3 15.73 5.43 24.65
CA ALA A 3 15.62 4.07 25.17
C ALA A 3 16.83 3.18 24.81
N TRP A 4 17.32 3.24 23.56
CA TRP A 4 18.45 2.40 23.13
C TRP A 4 19.76 2.75 23.82
N THR A 5 19.94 4.02 24.19
CA THR A 5 21.13 4.45 24.95
C THR A 5 21.12 3.85 26.36
N ILE A 6 19.95 3.74 26.98
CA ILE A 6 19.79 3.11 28.31
C ILE A 6 20.04 1.60 28.20
N VAL A 7 19.48 0.94 27.19
CA VAL A 7 19.65 -0.51 26.94
C VAL A 7 21.12 -0.89 26.75
N ARG A 8 21.89 -0.06 26.05
CA ARG A 8 23.35 -0.24 25.89
C ARG A 8 24.09 -0.02 27.21
N LYS A 9 23.76 1.04 27.95
CA LYS A 9 24.39 1.33 29.26
C LYS A 9 24.07 0.29 30.33
N ALA A 10 22.90 -0.34 30.27
CA ALA A 10 22.47 -1.38 31.18
C ALA A 10 22.99 -2.78 30.80
N GLY A 11 23.69 -2.92 29.65
CA GLY A 11 24.27 -4.20 29.22
C GLY A 11 23.25 -5.22 28.70
N TYR A 12 22.03 -4.79 28.37
CA TYR A 12 20.98 -5.71 27.90
C TYR A 12 21.20 -6.22 26.46
N VAL A 13 21.94 -5.47 25.63
CA VAL A 13 22.23 -5.86 24.25
C VAL A 13 23.73 -5.72 23.97
N PRO A 14 24.41 -6.82 23.57
CA PRO A 14 25.84 -6.79 23.23
C PRO A 14 26.09 -5.97 21.96
N GLU A 15 27.25 -5.32 21.85
CA GLU A 15 27.62 -4.44 20.72
C GLU A 15 27.60 -5.15 19.35
N SER A 16 27.69 -6.48 19.34
CA SER A 16 27.61 -7.29 18.13
C SER A 16 26.23 -7.28 17.45
N VAL A 17 25.17 -6.88 18.15
CA VAL A 17 23.81 -6.81 17.61
C VAL A 17 23.49 -5.37 17.24
N THR A 18 23.21 -5.10 15.97
CA THR A 18 22.81 -3.77 15.49
C THR A 18 21.34 -3.48 15.84
N LEU A 19 21.06 -2.23 16.22
CA LEU A 19 19.69 -1.74 16.40
C LEU A 19 19.46 -0.66 15.36
N GLU A 20 18.61 -0.95 14.39
CA GLU A 20 18.30 -0.07 13.27
C GLU A 20 16.82 0.32 13.32
N HIS A 21 16.55 1.62 13.18
CA HIS A 21 15.19 2.14 13.21
C HIS A 21 14.84 2.60 11.81
N HIS A 22 14.18 1.70 11.08
CA HIS A 22 13.64 2.00 9.76
C HIS A 22 12.40 2.89 9.91
N MET A 23 12.64 4.19 10.06
CA MET A 23 11.57 5.18 10.14
C MET A 23 10.87 5.31 8.79
N PHE A 24 9.56 5.20 8.80
CA PHE A 24 8.70 5.62 7.70
C PHE A 24 7.97 6.90 8.08
N GLY A 25 7.76 7.77 7.10
CA GLY A 25 7.04 9.03 7.27
C GLY A 25 5.53 8.84 7.42
N MET A 26 4.82 9.95 7.64
CA MET A 26 3.36 9.94 7.64
C MET A 26 2.82 9.88 6.21
N MET A 27 1.85 9.01 5.96
CA MET A 27 1.09 9.05 4.71
C MET A 27 0.15 10.26 4.71
N LEU A 28 0.36 11.16 3.75
CA LEU A 28 -0.45 12.36 3.57
C LEU A 28 -1.47 12.13 2.44
N GLY A 29 -2.69 12.62 2.63
CA GLY A 29 -3.68 12.68 1.55
C GLY A 29 -3.38 13.80 0.56
N LYS A 30 -4.21 13.92 -0.48
CA LYS A 30 -4.09 14.97 -1.53
C LYS A 30 -4.10 16.40 -0.96
N ASP A 31 -4.68 16.57 0.21
CA ASP A 31 -4.80 17.86 0.91
C ASP A 31 -3.61 18.17 1.84
N GLY A 32 -2.56 17.34 1.82
CA GLY A 32 -1.38 17.48 2.70
C GLY A 32 -1.64 17.19 4.18
N LYS A 33 -2.86 16.75 4.52
CA LYS A 33 -3.26 16.33 5.87
C LYS A 33 -3.04 14.83 6.05
N PRO A 34 -2.88 14.33 7.30
CA PRO A 34 -2.82 12.90 7.58
C PRO A 34 -3.96 12.16 6.89
N PHE A 35 -3.64 11.06 6.22
CA PHE A 35 -4.60 10.28 5.44
C PHE A 35 -5.78 9.86 6.32
N LYS A 36 -6.94 10.49 6.10
CA LYS A 36 -8.18 10.29 6.85
C LYS A 36 -9.34 10.19 5.88
N THR A 37 -10.35 9.43 6.25
CA THR A 37 -11.60 9.37 5.49
C THR A 37 -12.33 10.72 5.55
N ARG A 38 -13.22 10.99 4.59
CA ARG A 38 -14.07 12.22 4.59
C ARG A 38 -14.87 12.39 5.89
N SER A 39 -15.11 11.31 6.62
CA SER A 39 -15.81 11.26 7.91
C SER A 39 -14.91 11.55 9.12
N GLY A 40 -13.60 11.77 8.92
CA GLY A 40 -12.64 12.15 9.97
C GLY A 40 -12.09 10.99 10.81
N GLY A 41 -12.50 9.75 10.53
CA GLY A 41 -12.04 8.53 11.22
C GLY A 41 -10.77 7.92 10.63
N THR A 42 -10.17 6.98 11.38
CA THR A 42 -9.09 6.12 10.89
C THR A 42 -9.66 5.16 9.85
N ILE A 43 -9.05 5.10 8.65
CA ILE A 43 -9.45 4.14 7.61
C ILE A 43 -9.02 2.73 8.01
N LYS A 44 -9.86 1.73 7.78
CA LYS A 44 -9.45 0.33 7.92
C LYS A 44 -8.59 -0.04 6.70
N LEU A 45 -7.51 -0.76 6.94
CA LEU A 45 -6.63 -1.21 5.86
C LEU A 45 -7.37 -2.13 4.87
N SER A 46 -8.31 -2.95 5.35
CA SER A 46 -9.19 -3.76 4.50
C SER A 46 -9.92 -2.91 3.47
N ASP A 47 -10.62 -1.88 3.95
CA ASP A 47 -11.49 -1.05 3.13
C ASP A 47 -10.65 -0.25 2.11
N LEU A 48 -9.43 0.15 2.47
CA LEU A 48 -8.49 0.81 1.56
C LEU A 48 -8.02 -0.13 0.45
N LEU A 49 -7.73 -1.39 0.77
CA LEU A 49 -7.31 -2.38 -0.23
C LEU A 49 -8.46 -2.73 -1.18
N ASP A 50 -9.67 -2.90 -0.64
CA ASP A 50 -10.87 -3.16 -1.45
C ASP A 50 -11.17 -1.98 -2.40
N GLU A 51 -11.10 -0.74 -1.89
CA GLU A 51 -11.29 0.46 -2.73
C GLU A 51 -10.18 0.58 -3.79
N ALA A 52 -8.95 0.19 -3.46
CA ALA A 52 -7.85 0.19 -4.43
C ALA A 52 -8.07 -0.86 -5.53
N ILE A 53 -8.61 -2.03 -5.18
CA ILE A 53 -8.98 -3.10 -6.13
C ILE A 53 -10.05 -2.61 -7.09
N GLU A 54 -11.18 -2.14 -6.55
CA GLU A 54 -12.29 -1.64 -7.36
C GLU A 54 -11.87 -0.49 -8.28
N ASN A 55 -11.06 0.44 -7.78
CA ASN A 55 -10.55 1.56 -8.58
C ASN A 55 -9.57 1.14 -9.68
N ALA A 56 -8.72 0.15 -9.42
CA ALA A 56 -7.77 -0.36 -10.41
C ALA A 56 -8.53 -1.09 -11.52
N ASP A 57 -9.49 -1.93 -11.16
CA ASP A 57 -10.32 -2.69 -12.11
C ASP A 57 -11.13 -1.75 -13.01
N ALA A 58 -11.78 -0.74 -12.43
CA ALA A 58 -12.53 0.25 -13.19
C ALA A 58 -11.65 1.04 -14.17
N LYS A 59 -10.43 1.43 -13.74
CA LYS A 59 -9.48 2.15 -14.61
C LYS A 59 -8.93 1.25 -15.72
N LEU A 60 -8.62 0.00 -15.41
CA LEU A 60 -8.07 -0.94 -16.38
C LEU A 60 -9.13 -1.33 -17.41
N HIS A 61 -10.38 -1.53 -16.98
CA HIS A 61 -11.52 -1.72 -17.86
C HIS A 61 -11.70 -0.54 -18.83
N ALA A 62 -11.68 0.70 -18.33
CA ALA A 62 -11.77 1.90 -19.17
C ALA A 62 -10.60 2.00 -20.18
N LEU A 63 -9.38 1.72 -19.74
CA LEU A 63 -8.19 1.76 -20.61
C LEU A 63 -8.24 0.71 -21.72
N ILE A 64 -8.75 -0.48 -21.43
CA ILE A 64 -8.83 -1.57 -22.39
C ILE A 64 -9.96 -1.34 -23.38
N MET A 65 -11.13 -0.85 -22.95
CA MET A 65 -12.21 -0.48 -23.88
C MET A 65 -11.82 0.65 -24.84
N ASP A 66 -11.02 1.61 -24.38
CA ASP A 66 -10.50 2.69 -25.24
C ASP A 66 -9.50 2.17 -26.29
N LYS A 67 -8.65 1.20 -25.90
CA LYS A 67 -7.62 0.65 -26.79
C LYS A 67 -8.10 -0.48 -27.69
N ASN A 68 -9.07 -1.28 -27.23
CA ASN A 68 -9.54 -2.46 -27.94
C ASN A 68 -11.03 -2.75 -27.62
N PRO A 69 -11.96 -2.07 -28.32
CA PRO A 69 -13.39 -2.12 -28.00
C PRO A 69 -14.08 -3.47 -28.30
N ASP A 70 -13.46 -4.36 -29.07
CA ASP A 70 -14.01 -5.68 -29.45
C ASP A 70 -13.54 -6.84 -28.56
N MET A 71 -12.87 -6.56 -27.44
CA MET A 71 -12.33 -7.62 -26.58
C MET A 71 -13.41 -8.30 -25.75
N SER A 72 -13.33 -9.62 -25.60
CA SER A 72 -14.30 -10.40 -24.83
C SER A 72 -14.18 -10.15 -23.31
N GLU A 73 -15.29 -10.27 -22.59
CA GLU A 73 -15.33 -10.04 -21.14
C GLU A 73 -14.45 -11.02 -20.35
N ASP A 74 -14.29 -12.25 -20.87
CA ASP A 74 -13.44 -13.29 -20.27
C ASP A 74 -11.94 -12.97 -20.43
N GLU A 75 -11.52 -12.49 -21.60
CA GLU A 75 -10.15 -12.03 -21.81
C GLU A 75 -9.84 -10.82 -20.96
N LEU A 76 -10.80 -9.91 -20.80
CA LEU A 76 -10.65 -8.71 -19.98
C LEU A 76 -10.39 -9.06 -18.51
N ARG A 77 -11.17 -9.98 -17.95
CA ARG A 77 -10.95 -10.49 -16.58
C ARG A 77 -9.60 -11.19 -16.44
N SER A 78 -9.16 -11.94 -17.46
CA SER A 78 -7.86 -12.61 -17.42
C SER A 78 -6.69 -11.61 -17.36
N VAL A 79 -6.76 -10.51 -18.13
CA VAL A 79 -5.74 -9.47 -18.16
C VAL A 79 -5.73 -8.68 -16.86
N ILE A 80 -6.90 -8.32 -16.33
CA ILE A 80 -7.04 -7.64 -15.03
C ILE A 80 -6.40 -8.47 -13.91
N ASN A 81 -6.72 -9.77 -13.84
CA ASN A 81 -6.13 -10.68 -12.85
C ASN A 81 -4.61 -10.80 -13.00
N ALA A 82 -4.10 -10.91 -14.22
CA ALA A 82 -2.66 -11.02 -14.48
C ALA A 82 -1.89 -9.75 -14.02
N VAL A 83 -2.45 -8.56 -14.24
CA VAL A 83 -1.87 -7.30 -13.76
C VAL A 83 -1.92 -7.23 -12.23
N TRP A 84 -3.00 -7.72 -11.61
CA TRP A 84 -3.14 -7.79 -10.15
C TRP A 84 -2.06 -8.64 -9.48
N TYR A 85 -1.89 -9.89 -9.92
CA TYR A 85 -0.87 -10.78 -9.34
C TYR A 85 0.54 -10.19 -9.44
N ARG A 86 0.83 -9.50 -10.55
CA ARG A 86 2.13 -8.88 -10.77
C ARG A 86 2.35 -7.63 -9.92
N CYS A 87 1.29 -6.91 -9.56
CA CYS A 87 1.38 -5.77 -8.66
C CYS A 87 1.49 -6.23 -7.18
N GLY A 88 0.83 -7.33 -6.83
CA GLY A 88 0.85 -7.90 -5.48
C GLY A 88 2.21 -8.47 -5.04
N GLU A 89 3.09 -8.86 -5.97
CA GLU A 89 4.48 -9.26 -5.65
C GLU A 89 5.43 -8.08 -5.44
N ILE A 90 5.02 -6.85 -5.78
CA ILE A 90 5.86 -5.65 -5.70
C ILE A 90 5.59 -4.82 -4.42
N CYS A 91 4.47 -5.05 -3.73
CA CYS A 91 4.17 -4.50 -2.41
C CYS A 91 4.71 -5.39 -1.29
#